data_AF-A0A5D2NUP0-F1
#
_entry.id   AF-A0A5D2NUP0-F1
#
_cell.length_a   1.000
_cell.length_b   1.000
_cell.length_c   1.000
_cell.angle_alpha   90.00
_cell.angle_beta   90.00
_cell.angle_gamma   90.00
#
_symmetry.space_group_name_H-M   'P 1'
#
loop_
_entity.id
_entity.type
_entity.pdbx_description
1 polymer ?
#
loop_
_entity_poly.entity_id
_entity_poly.type
_entity_poly.pdbx_seq_one_letter_code
_entity_poly.pdbx_strand_id
1 'polypeptide(L)'
;MGFLSTLLGIFGFGIGTSIGLLIGFFLFIYSKPKTVKEPVPRPLYELDNDQLLDILPDIPLWVKCPDYERVDWLNKFVADMWPYLDKAICAQIRSATEPMFAEYVGKYQIEAIEFDNLSLGTIPPEIHGLKVCETNEKELVLEPAVRWAGNPNIVLTLKLLSFRITIQLVDLQIFMAPRITLKPLVPTFPCFATVAVSLLWKPDVDFGMSILGGDIMAIPGLYQFVQKTIKRQLASLYIWPQALEIPILDSATVAVKKPVGILHVKVVRAQKLLKKDILGTSDPYVKLNLSGERLPSKKTTIKKRNLNPEWNEKFKLIVKDPGSQVLQLQVFDWDKVGNHDRLGMQFVPLKFLTPYETKEFKLDLLKHTDSYDPQDKKQRGKIVVELMYAPFRADSGKLEGTQDGYSRKESGFDRTSDSEVFGGAGLL
;
A
#
# COMPACT_ATOMS: atom_id res chain seq x y z
N MET A 1 35.62 2.12 71.94
CA MET A 1 35.74 3.14 70.87
C MET A 1 35.23 2.66 69.50
N GLY A 2 35.36 1.38 69.12
CA GLY A 2 34.98 0.92 67.77
C GLY A 2 33.49 0.98 67.41
N PHE A 3 32.61 0.50 68.30
CA PHE A 3 31.16 0.33 68.03
C PHE A 3 30.42 1.64 67.70
N LEU A 4 30.76 2.74 68.38
CA LEU A 4 30.13 4.04 68.13
C LEU A 4 30.51 4.59 66.75
N SER A 5 31.75 4.35 66.29
CA SER A 5 32.23 4.82 64.98
C SER A 5 31.59 4.04 63.82
N THR A 6 31.34 2.74 63.99
CA THR A 6 30.64 1.93 62.99
C THR A 6 29.16 2.28 62.92
N LEU A 7 28.52 2.55 64.06
CA LEU A 7 27.13 3.00 64.10
C LEU A 7 26.98 4.40 63.44
N LEU A 8 27.85 5.34 63.77
CA LEU A 8 27.91 6.67 63.12
C LEU A 8 28.25 6.58 61.63
N GLY A 9 29.07 5.61 61.21
CA GLY A 9 29.35 5.34 59.81
C GLY A 9 28.15 4.79 59.04
N ILE A 10 27.37 3.87 59.63
CA ILE A 10 26.16 3.31 59.00
C ILE A 10 25.04 4.35 58.94
N PHE A 11 24.85 5.13 60.00
CA PHE A 11 23.88 6.23 60.00
C PHE A 11 24.32 7.37 59.09
N GLY A 12 25.59 7.75 59.09
CA GLY A 12 26.15 8.79 58.23
C GLY A 12 26.13 8.40 56.75
N PHE A 13 26.40 7.13 56.43
CA PHE A 13 26.29 6.63 55.06
C PHE A 13 24.83 6.45 54.65
N GLY A 14 23.99 5.80 55.46
CA GLY A 14 22.58 5.59 55.12
C GLY A 14 21.79 6.89 55.01
N ILE A 15 21.84 7.73 56.04
CA ILE A 15 21.13 9.02 56.06
C ILE A 15 21.81 10.02 55.12
N GLY A 16 23.14 10.09 55.11
CA GLY A 16 23.86 11.02 54.23
C GLY A 16 23.67 10.71 52.75
N THR A 17 23.61 9.43 52.36
CA THR A 17 23.32 9.05 50.97
C THR A 17 21.85 9.33 50.64
N SER A 18 20.92 9.08 51.57
CA SER A 18 19.50 9.37 51.36
C SER A 18 19.24 10.88 51.22
N ILE A 19 19.83 11.70 52.08
CA ILE A 19 19.75 13.17 52.03
C ILE A 19 20.50 13.70 50.81
N GLY A 20 21.66 13.15 50.48
CA GLY A 20 22.42 13.52 49.28
C GLY A 20 21.66 13.22 47.99
N LEU A 21 20.97 12.07 47.91
CA LEU A 21 20.07 11.75 46.81
C LEU A 21 18.86 12.67 46.77
N LEU A 22 18.29 13.04 47.92
CA LEU A 22 17.17 13.99 48.01
C LEU A 22 17.56 15.40 47.57
N ILE A 23 18.73 15.89 48.00
CA ILE A 23 19.29 17.19 47.60
C ILE A 23 19.69 17.16 46.14
N GLY A 24 20.33 16.08 45.67
CA GLY A 24 20.68 15.89 44.27
C GLY A 24 19.44 15.88 43.38
N PHE A 25 18.39 15.17 43.78
CA PHE A 25 17.09 15.15 43.11
C PHE A 25 16.41 16.52 43.12
N PHE A 26 16.48 17.26 44.23
CA PHE A 26 15.92 18.61 44.33
C PHE A 26 16.67 19.60 43.43
N LEU A 27 18.01 19.60 43.45
CA LEU A 27 18.82 20.42 42.55
C LEU A 27 18.59 20.04 41.07
N PHE A 28 18.36 18.76 40.81
CA PHE A 28 18.07 18.23 39.48
C PHE A 28 16.70 18.70 38.94
N ILE A 29 15.63 18.69 39.73
CA ILE A 29 14.30 19.20 39.31
C ILE A 29 14.35 20.71 38.97
N TYR A 30 15.20 21.47 39.65
CA TYR A 30 15.30 22.92 39.45
C TYR A 30 16.37 23.35 38.43
N SER A 31 17.21 22.43 37.95
CA SER A 31 18.21 22.72 36.93
C SER A 31 17.57 22.69 35.55
N LYS A 32 17.18 23.87 35.03
CA LYS A 32 16.60 23.97 33.70
C LYS A 32 17.64 23.63 32.62
N PRO A 33 17.35 22.73 31.67
CA PRO A 33 18.24 22.50 30.54
C PRO A 33 18.43 23.81 29.76
N LYS A 34 19.67 24.09 29.36
CA LYS A 34 19.96 25.25 28.52
C LYS A 34 19.27 25.04 27.18
N THR A 35 18.40 25.97 26.81
CA THR A 35 17.74 25.98 25.51
C THR A 35 18.81 25.99 24.42
N VAL A 36 18.84 24.96 23.57
CA VAL A 36 19.74 24.89 22.41
C VAL A 36 19.36 26.06 21.50
N LYS A 37 20.31 26.97 21.27
CA LYS A 37 20.09 28.08 20.32
C LYS A 37 20.17 27.52 18.91
N GLU A 38 19.25 27.95 18.04
CA GLU A 38 19.26 27.59 16.62
C GLU A 38 20.63 27.93 16.00
N PRO A 39 21.29 26.98 15.31
CA PRO A 39 22.55 27.24 14.66
C PRO A 39 22.33 28.19 13.47
N VAL A 40 23.15 29.25 13.41
CA VAL A 40 23.13 30.17 12.25
C VAL A 40 23.79 29.46 11.06
N PRO A 41 23.10 29.31 9.92
CA PRO A 41 23.68 28.67 8.73
C PRO A 41 24.87 29.50 8.22
N ARG A 42 26.02 28.86 8.05
CA ARG A 42 27.22 29.46 7.45
C ARG A 42 27.48 28.87 6.07
N PRO A 43 27.86 29.68 5.08
CA PRO A 43 28.20 29.17 3.76
C PRO A 43 29.52 28.39 3.76
N LEU A 44 29.63 27.41 2.86
CA LEU A 44 30.77 26.46 2.81
C LEU A 44 32.14 27.11 2.62
N TYR A 45 32.22 28.28 1.97
CA TYR A 45 33.49 28.98 1.75
C TYR A 45 34.04 29.67 3.01
N GLU A 46 33.24 29.79 4.08
CA GLU A 46 33.66 30.36 5.36
C GLU A 46 34.26 29.31 6.31
N LEU A 47 34.30 28.04 5.90
CA LEU A 47 34.79 26.94 6.72
C LEU A 47 36.29 26.71 6.49
N ASP A 48 37.03 26.52 7.57
CA ASP A 48 38.44 26.14 7.51
C ASP A 48 38.61 24.69 6.98
N ASN A 49 39.82 24.34 6.52
CA ASN A 49 40.11 23.01 5.96
C ASN A 49 39.76 21.87 6.93
N ASP A 50 40.07 22.01 8.21
CA ASP A 50 39.75 21.00 9.23
C ASP A 50 38.23 20.87 9.41
N GLN A 51 37.49 21.99 9.38
CA GLN A 51 36.03 21.99 9.47
C GLN A 51 35.38 21.37 8.22
N LEU A 52 35.97 21.56 7.04
CA LEU A 52 35.53 20.92 5.81
C LEU A 52 35.73 19.40 5.85
N LEU A 53 36.85 18.93 6.43
CA LEU A 53 37.09 17.50 6.66
C LEU A 53 36.11 16.91 7.66
N ASP A 54 35.76 17.65 8.72
CA ASP A 54 34.77 17.23 9.71
C ASP A 54 33.36 17.10 9.13
N ILE A 55 33.00 17.92 8.12
CA ILE A 55 31.68 17.92 7.49
C ILE A 55 31.57 16.87 6.36
N LEU A 56 32.68 16.32 5.88
CA LEU A 56 32.71 15.35 4.77
C LEU A 56 31.76 14.15 4.95
N PRO A 57 31.64 13.55 6.16
CA PRO A 57 30.66 12.51 6.46
C PRO A 57 29.20 12.97 6.33
N ASP A 58 28.93 14.25 6.57
CA ASP A 58 27.57 14.82 6.63
C ASP A 58 27.09 15.48 5.34
N ILE A 59 27.97 15.62 4.35
CA ILE A 59 27.66 16.15 3.01
C ILE A 59 26.39 15.47 2.45
N PRO A 60 25.45 16.22 1.84
CA PRO A 60 24.22 15.67 1.28
C PRO A 60 24.44 14.56 0.26
N LEU A 61 23.53 13.60 0.20
CA LEU A 61 23.65 12.44 -0.67
C LEU A 61 23.67 12.80 -2.15
N TRP A 62 22.98 13.85 -2.60
CA TRP A 62 23.05 14.32 -4.00
C TRP A 62 24.40 14.90 -4.40
N VAL A 63 25.25 15.29 -3.44
CA VAL A 63 26.64 15.69 -3.72
C VAL A 63 27.55 14.46 -3.81
N LYS A 64 27.29 13.46 -2.95
CA LYS A 64 28.10 12.23 -2.86
C LYS A 64 27.77 11.23 -3.97
N CYS A 65 26.51 11.15 -4.37
CA CYS A 65 25.96 10.12 -5.22
C CYS A 65 25.13 10.79 -6.34
N PRO A 66 25.48 10.56 -7.62
CA PRO A 66 24.76 11.18 -8.75
C PRO A 66 23.31 10.70 -8.89
N ASP A 67 22.97 9.54 -8.30
CA ASP A 67 21.62 8.97 -8.32
C ASP A 67 20.60 9.76 -7.49
N TYR A 68 21.06 10.65 -6.60
CA TYR A 68 20.19 11.45 -5.74
C TYR A 68 20.01 12.83 -6.33
N GLU A 69 18.76 13.23 -6.51
CA GLU A 69 18.40 14.56 -6.99
C GLU A 69 18.00 15.48 -5.84
N ARG A 70 18.26 16.78 -6.00
CA ARG A 70 17.82 17.80 -5.05
C ARG A 70 16.35 18.15 -5.29
N VAL A 71 15.54 18.13 -4.23
CA VAL A 71 14.09 18.31 -4.31
C VAL A 71 13.59 19.47 -3.43
N ASP A 72 14.20 20.65 -3.59
CA ASP A 72 13.85 21.83 -2.77
C ASP A 72 12.37 22.24 -2.90
N TRP A 73 11.77 22.00 -4.08
CA TRP A 73 10.35 22.27 -4.31
C TRP A 73 9.45 21.37 -3.44
N LEU A 74 9.86 20.12 -3.21
CA LEU A 74 9.10 19.16 -2.41
C LEU A 74 9.19 19.54 -0.92
N ASN A 75 10.34 20.04 -0.46
CA ASN A 75 10.49 20.57 0.89
C ASN A 75 9.58 21.77 1.14
N LYS A 76 9.45 22.69 0.17
CA LYS A 76 8.48 23.80 0.25
C LYS A 76 7.05 23.30 0.35
N PHE A 77 6.68 22.33 -0.49
CA PHE A 77 5.37 21.70 -0.47
C PHE A 77 5.05 21.03 0.89
N VAL A 78 6.01 20.28 1.46
CA VAL A 78 5.86 19.66 2.78
C VAL A 78 5.73 20.73 3.87
N ALA A 79 6.51 21.81 3.81
CA ALA A 79 6.44 22.90 4.77
C ALA A 79 5.06 23.58 4.77
N ASP A 80 4.48 23.84 3.60
CA ASP A 80 3.14 24.43 3.48
C ASP A 80 2.04 23.47 4.01
N MET A 81 2.22 22.16 3.82
CA MET A 81 1.29 21.15 4.33
C MET A 81 1.45 20.83 5.81
N TRP A 82 2.60 21.16 6.41
CA TRP A 82 2.99 20.70 7.75
C TRP A 82 1.96 20.98 8.85
N PRO A 83 1.31 22.15 8.94
CA PRO A 83 0.31 22.41 9.97
C PRO A 83 -0.92 21.50 9.91
N TYR A 84 -1.22 20.97 8.73
CA TYR A 84 -2.33 20.02 8.52
C TYR A 84 -1.86 18.58 8.78
N LEU A 85 -0.64 18.25 8.35
CA LEU A 85 -0.01 16.96 8.59
C LEU A 85 0.18 16.72 10.09
N ASP A 86 0.66 17.71 10.84
CA ASP A 86 0.81 17.64 12.31
C ASP A 86 -0.51 17.20 12.96
N LYS A 87 -1.61 17.92 12.67
CA LYS A 87 -2.94 17.61 13.22
C LYS A 87 -3.41 16.20 12.85
N ALA A 88 -3.27 15.81 11.59
CA ALA A 88 -3.71 14.50 11.10
C ALA A 88 -2.90 13.37 11.73
N ILE A 89 -1.58 13.51 11.80
CA ILE A 89 -0.68 12.51 12.38
C ILE A 89 -0.94 12.41 13.90
N CYS A 90 -1.10 13.54 14.60
CA CYS A 90 -1.45 13.53 16.02
C CYS A 90 -2.79 12.84 16.31
N ALA A 91 -3.81 13.05 15.47
CA ALA A 91 -5.08 12.33 15.58
C ALA A 91 -4.88 10.81 15.40
N GLN A 92 -4.06 10.42 14.43
CA GLN A 92 -3.75 9.02 14.17
C GLN A 92 -2.97 8.37 15.33
N ILE A 93 -2.00 9.09 15.91
CA ILE A 93 -1.26 8.66 17.09
C ILE A 93 -2.22 8.43 18.27
N ARG A 94 -3.14 9.37 18.54
CA ARG A 94 -4.14 9.20 19.60
C ARG A 94 -4.96 7.92 19.39
N SER A 95 -5.50 7.73 18.18
CA SER A 95 -6.30 6.55 17.86
C SER A 95 -5.50 5.24 17.94
N ALA A 96 -4.24 5.23 17.52
CA ALA A 96 -3.40 4.03 17.54
C ALA A 96 -2.93 3.65 18.97
N THR A 97 -2.74 4.64 19.84
CA THR A 97 -2.24 4.45 21.21
C THR A 97 -3.34 4.20 22.24
N GLU A 98 -4.57 4.65 22.00
CA GLU A 98 -5.73 4.42 22.87
C GLU A 98 -5.92 2.94 23.29
N PRO A 99 -5.91 1.95 22.36
CA PRO A 99 -6.01 0.55 22.76
C PRO A 99 -4.79 0.06 23.55
N MET A 100 -3.60 0.62 23.30
CA MET A 100 -2.39 0.26 24.06
C MET A 100 -2.46 0.78 25.49
N PHE A 101 -2.95 2.01 25.68
CA PHE A 101 -3.10 2.61 27.00
C PHE A 101 -4.15 1.88 27.84
N ALA A 102 -5.27 1.48 27.23
CA ALA A 102 -6.33 0.74 27.89
C ALA A 102 -5.84 -0.58 28.52
N GLU A 103 -4.80 -1.22 27.97
CA GLU A 103 -4.23 -2.46 28.51
C GLU A 103 -3.54 -2.27 29.88
N TYR A 104 -3.03 -1.07 30.14
CA TYR A 104 -2.30 -0.71 31.36
C TYR A 104 -3.16 0.02 32.38
N VAL A 105 -4.29 0.62 31.97
CA VAL A 105 -5.26 1.22 32.90
C VAL A 105 -5.83 0.14 33.83
N GLY A 106 -5.81 0.40 35.13
CA GLY A 106 -6.18 -0.55 36.18
C GLY A 106 -5.06 -1.50 36.61
N LYS A 107 -3.96 -1.61 35.85
CA LYS A 107 -2.73 -2.28 36.29
C LYS A 107 -1.81 -1.27 36.97
N TYR A 108 -1.01 -1.74 37.94
CA TYR A 108 -0.01 -0.91 38.63
C TYR A 108 -0.55 0.41 39.23
N GLN A 109 -1.83 0.46 39.61
CA GLN A 109 -2.50 1.66 40.16
C GLN A 109 -2.57 2.86 39.18
N ILE A 110 -2.49 2.60 37.88
CA ILE A 110 -2.69 3.60 36.83
C ILE A 110 -4.20 3.78 36.61
N GLU A 111 -4.71 4.99 36.86
CA GLU A 111 -6.12 5.33 36.66
C GLU A 111 -6.40 5.75 35.23
N ALA A 112 -5.50 6.51 34.61
CA ALA A 112 -5.60 6.96 33.24
C ALA A 112 -4.22 7.31 32.66
N ILE A 113 -4.10 7.15 31.34
CA ILE A 113 -2.95 7.61 30.55
C ILE A 113 -3.51 8.54 29.47
N GLU A 114 -3.10 9.80 29.48
CA GLU A 114 -3.66 10.84 28.61
C GLU A 114 -2.55 11.68 27.97
N PHE A 115 -2.79 12.19 26.76
CA PHE A 115 -1.95 13.23 26.17
C PHE A 115 -2.44 14.61 26.62
N ASP A 116 -1.68 15.26 27.50
CA ASP A 116 -1.92 16.67 27.88
C ASP A 116 -1.62 17.60 26.70
N ASN A 117 -0.53 17.31 25.98
CA ASN A 117 -0.19 17.98 24.73
C ASN A 117 0.37 16.97 23.72
N LEU A 118 0.00 17.13 22.46
CA LEU A 118 0.49 16.29 21.38
C LEU A 118 0.60 17.14 20.12
N SER A 119 1.81 17.60 19.83
CA SER A 119 2.20 18.21 18.57
C SER A 119 3.60 17.75 18.20
N LEU A 120 3.84 17.55 16.90
CA LEU A 120 5.15 17.24 16.32
C LEU A 120 6.03 18.48 16.14
N GLY A 121 5.48 19.67 16.39
CA GLY A 121 6.20 20.93 16.32
C GLY A 121 5.98 21.70 15.02
N THR A 122 6.71 22.79 14.86
CA THR A 122 6.59 23.71 13.72
C THR A 122 7.60 23.42 12.61
N ILE A 123 8.64 22.63 12.90
CA ILE A 123 9.71 22.31 11.96
C ILE A 123 9.35 21.03 11.19
N PRO A 124 9.14 21.09 9.86
CA PRO A 124 8.84 19.92 9.04
C PRO A 124 10.09 19.04 8.79
N PRO A 125 9.89 17.77 8.39
CA PRO A 125 10.97 16.93 7.88
C PRO A 125 11.49 17.45 6.55
N GLU A 126 12.81 17.37 6.35
CA GLU A 126 13.48 17.76 5.12
C GLU A 126 13.94 16.53 4.32
N ILE A 127 13.75 16.60 3.01
CA ILE A 127 14.23 15.59 2.07
C ILE A 127 15.54 16.11 1.48
N HIS A 128 16.64 15.47 1.90
CA HIS A 128 18.00 15.82 1.50
C HIS A 128 18.43 15.17 0.20
N GLY A 129 17.55 14.43 -0.46
CA GLY A 129 17.81 13.80 -1.74
C GLY A 129 16.69 12.83 -2.06
N LEU A 130 16.34 12.73 -3.34
CA LEU A 130 15.39 11.75 -3.83
C LEU A 130 16.06 10.89 -4.89
N LYS A 131 16.08 9.58 -4.67
CA LYS A 131 16.47 8.62 -5.71
C LYS A 131 15.22 8.02 -6.33
N VAL A 132 15.16 8.00 -7.66
CA VAL A 132 14.08 7.35 -8.41
C VAL A 132 14.65 6.08 -9.04
N CYS A 133 14.09 4.93 -8.67
CA CYS A 133 14.50 3.63 -9.16
C CYS A 133 13.51 3.15 -10.22
N GLU A 134 14.01 2.96 -11.45
CA GLU A 134 13.26 2.25 -12.49
C GLU A 134 13.34 0.75 -12.21
N THR A 135 12.18 0.08 -12.23
CA THR A 135 12.11 -1.37 -12.07
C THR A 135 11.65 -2.02 -13.37
N ASN A 136 12.02 -3.29 -13.58
CA ASN A 136 11.49 -4.08 -14.72
C ASN A 136 9.99 -4.38 -14.56
N GLU A 137 9.46 -4.17 -13.35
CA GLU A 137 8.05 -4.31 -13.03
C GLU A 137 7.34 -2.98 -13.33
N LYS A 138 6.02 -3.00 -13.55
CA LYS A 138 5.24 -1.77 -13.77
C LYS A 138 5.02 -1.02 -12.46
N GLU A 139 6.11 -0.69 -11.79
CA GLU A 139 6.17 -0.08 -10.48
C GLU A 139 7.19 1.06 -10.50
N LEU A 140 6.83 2.17 -9.85
CA LEU A 140 7.74 3.30 -9.64
C LEU A 140 8.22 3.26 -8.20
N VAL A 141 9.53 3.21 -7.98
CA VAL A 141 10.14 3.19 -6.65
C VAL A 141 10.85 4.51 -6.40
N LEU A 142 10.53 5.12 -5.27
CA LEU A 142 11.06 6.40 -4.80
C LEU A 142 11.73 6.18 -3.45
N GLU A 143 12.97 6.64 -3.31
CA GLU A 143 13.79 6.48 -2.11
C GLU A 143 14.24 7.87 -1.61
N PRO A 144 13.37 8.64 -0.94
CA PRO A 144 13.76 9.89 -0.31
C PRO A 144 14.67 9.65 0.91
N ALA A 145 15.73 10.44 1.01
CA ALA A 145 16.56 10.53 2.20
C ALA A 145 16.02 11.63 3.11
N VAL A 146 15.28 11.23 4.15
CA VAL A 146 14.60 12.14 5.08
C VAL A 146 15.47 12.37 6.31
N ARG A 147 15.65 13.63 6.66
CA ARG A 147 16.18 14.05 7.96
C ARG A 147 15.19 14.99 8.60
N TRP A 148 14.94 14.80 9.88
CA TRP A 148 13.99 15.63 10.62
C TRP A 148 14.55 15.92 11.99
N ALA A 149 14.85 17.19 12.25
CA ALA A 149 15.17 17.71 13.57
C ALA A 149 14.00 18.59 14.01
N GLY A 150 13.00 17.94 14.61
CA GLY A 150 11.75 18.57 15.01
C GLY A 150 11.82 19.16 16.41
N ASN A 151 10.90 20.10 16.68
CA ASN A 151 10.65 20.67 18.01
C ASN A 151 9.29 20.19 18.56
N PRO A 152 9.12 18.88 18.80
CA PRO A 152 7.83 18.36 19.23
C PRO A 152 7.48 18.81 20.65
N ASN A 153 6.18 18.88 20.91
CA ASN A 153 5.63 19.06 22.24
C ASN A 153 4.67 17.91 22.55
N ILE A 154 5.25 16.78 22.95
CA ILE A 154 4.50 15.58 23.29
C ILE A 154 4.60 15.38 24.80
N VAL A 155 3.49 15.63 25.50
CA VAL A 155 3.36 15.51 26.95
C VAL A 155 2.33 14.44 27.26
N LEU A 156 2.82 13.33 27.81
CA LEU A 156 2.03 12.21 28.28
C LEU A 156 1.89 12.28 29.80
N THR A 157 0.67 12.22 30.31
CA THR A 157 0.38 12.29 31.73
C THR A 157 -0.25 10.98 32.20
N LEU A 158 0.43 10.33 33.14
CA LEU A 158 -0.06 9.16 33.85
C LEU A 158 -0.70 9.64 35.15
N LYS A 159 -2.00 9.40 35.30
CA LYS A 159 -2.74 9.66 36.55
C LYS A 159 -2.69 8.39 37.39
N LEU A 160 -2.06 8.48 38.56
CA LEU A 160 -2.10 7.46 39.60
C LEU A 160 -2.93 7.98 40.77
N LEU A 161 -3.36 7.09 41.66
CA LEU A 161 -4.26 7.35 42.80
C LEU A 161 -4.06 8.69 43.52
N SER A 162 -2.81 9.12 43.74
CA SER A 162 -2.51 10.35 44.49
C SER A 162 -1.45 11.26 43.88
N PHE A 163 -0.92 10.91 42.70
CA PHE A 163 0.09 11.73 42.02
C PHE A 163 0.00 11.58 40.51
N ARG A 164 0.49 12.60 39.79
CA ARG A 164 0.54 12.63 38.33
C ARG A 164 1.99 12.57 37.89
N ILE A 165 2.32 11.62 37.01
CA ILE A 165 3.62 11.57 36.35
C ILE A 165 3.47 12.20 34.97
N THR A 166 4.18 13.28 34.73
CA THR A 166 4.28 13.92 33.41
C THR A 166 5.55 13.45 32.73
N ILE A 167 5.42 12.92 31.51
CA ILE A 167 6.52 12.51 30.65
C ILE A 167 6.46 13.40 29.42
N GLN A 168 7.49 14.20 29.20
CA GLN A 168 7.59 15.08 28.05
C GLN A 168 8.73 14.62 27.15
N LEU A 169 8.42 14.39 25.88
CA LEU A 169 9.41 14.14 24.83
C LEU A 169 9.77 15.46 24.16
N VAL A 170 11.07 15.70 24.02
CA VAL A 170 11.67 16.92 23.44
C VAL A 170 12.74 16.53 22.40
N ASP A 171 13.18 17.49 21.59
CA ASP A 171 14.34 17.36 20.70
C ASP A 171 14.37 16.07 19.85
N LEU A 172 13.33 15.85 19.04
CA LEU A 172 13.21 14.66 18.19
C LEU A 172 14.06 14.80 16.93
N GLN A 173 14.97 13.85 16.74
CA GLN A 173 15.79 13.71 15.55
C GLN A 173 15.53 12.36 14.90
N ILE A 174 15.18 12.38 13.62
CA ILE A 174 14.91 11.18 12.83
C ILE A 174 15.72 11.23 11.53
N PHE A 175 16.46 10.17 11.28
CA PHE A 175 17.14 9.90 10.01
C PHE A 175 16.57 8.62 9.42
N MET A 176 15.96 8.72 8.24
CA MET A 176 15.38 7.56 7.59
C MET A 176 15.43 7.65 6.07
N ALA A 177 15.49 6.47 5.44
CA ALA A 177 15.39 6.32 4.00
C ALA A 177 14.22 5.38 3.67
N PRO A 178 12.97 5.89 3.69
CA PRO A 178 11.83 5.08 3.30
C PRO A 178 11.86 4.80 1.80
N ARG A 179 11.46 3.58 1.44
CA ARG A 179 11.18 3.16 0.07
C ARG A 179 9.67 3.24 -0.16
N ILE A 180 9.28 4.18 -1.00
CA ILE A 180 7.90 4.42 -1.43
C ILE A 180 7.73 3.79 -2.80
N THR A 181 6.81 2.84 -2.95
CA THR A 181 6.55 2.11 -4.20
C THR A 181 5.13 2.38 -4.67
N LEU A 182 4.98 2.88 -5.89
CA LEU A 182 3.68 3.07 -6.54
C LEU A 182 3.38 1.85 -7.40
N LYS A 183 2.39 1.03 -7.00
CA LYS A 183 2.10 -0.24 -7.66
C LYS A 183 0.63 -0.68 -7.58
N PRO A 184 0.16 -1.46 -8.56
CA PRO A 184 0.62 -1.44 -9.95
C PRO A 184 0.37 -0.06 -10.58
N LEU A 185 1.21 0.31 -11.55
CA LEU A 185 0.92 1.43 -12.46
C LEU A 185 -0.26 1.06 -13.39
N VAL A 186 -1.24 1.94 -13.48
CA VAL A 186 -2.49 1.75 -14.24
C VAL A 186 -2.75 2.93 -15.17
N PRO A 187 -3.42 2.74 -16.33
CA PRO A 187 -3.73 3.81 -17.27
C PRO A 187 -4.98 4.62 -16.85
N THR A 188 -5.18 4.81 -15.55
CA THR A 188 -6.30 5.57 -14.96
C THR A 188 -5.72 6.49 -13.90
N PHE A 189 -6.02 7.78 -13.96
CA PHE A 189 -5.54 8.76 -12.98
C PHE A 189 -5.87 8.32 -11.53
N PRO A 190 -4.92 8.37 -10.57
CA PRO A 190 -3.62 9.06 -10.60
C PRO A 190 -2.45 8.25 -11.21
N CYS A 191 -2.75 7.21 -11.99
CA CYS A 191 -1.83 6.32 -12.71
C CYS A 191 -1.19 5.21 -11.87
N PHE A 192 -1.62 5.02 -10.63
CA PHE A 192 -1.21 3.94 -9.74
C PHE A 192 -2.37 3.55 -8.81
N ALA A 193 -2.36 2.31 -8.36
CA ALA A 193 -3.43 1.77 -7.52
C ALA A 193 -3.16 1.88 -6.02
N THR A 194 -1.93 1.59 -5.61
CA THR A 194 -1.52 1.51 -4.20
C THR A 194 -0.19 2.22 -4.01
N VAL A 195 -0.05 2.89 -2.87
CA VAL A 195 1.24 3.39 -2.36
C VAL A 195 1.69 2.42 -1.28
N ALA A 196 2.85 1.78 -1.47
CA ALA A 196 3.46 0.92 -0.46
C ALA A 196 4.69 1.62 0.13
N VAL A 197 4.73 1.82 1.45
CA VAL A 197 5.85 2.46 2.16
C VAL A 197 6.55 1.43 3.02
N SER A 198 7.86 1.29 2.85
CA SER A 198 8.72 0.43 3.66
C SER A 198 10.00 1.17 4.04
N LEU A 199 10.74 0.68 5.02
CA LEU A 199 12.05 1.19 5.42
C LEU A 199 13.11 0.22 4.90
N LEU A 200 14.09 0.74 4.16
CA LEU A 200 15.23 -0.08 3.68
C LEU A 200 16.16 -0.46 4.82
N TRP A 201 16.34 0.46 5.76
CA TRP A 201 17.24 0.33 6.87
C TRP A 201 16.54 0.76 8.15
N LYS A 202 17.08 0.31 9.28
CA LYS A 202 16.61 0.76 10.59
C LYS A 202 16.76 2.28 10.69
N PRO A 203 15.69 3.02 11.01
CA PRO A 203 15.79 4.47 11.17
C PRO A 203 16.64 4.79 12.39
N ASP A 204 17.47 5.83 12.28
CA ASP A 204 18.10 6.39 13.47
C ASP A 204 17.16 7.42 14.09
N VAL A 205 16.88 7.21 15.36
CA VAL A 205 15.92 8.01 16.12
C VAL A 205 16.59 8.37 17.43
N ASP A 206 16.72 9.66 17.64
CA ASP A 206 17.17 10.26 18.88
C ASP A 206 16.11 11.23 19.39
N PHE A 207 15.94 11.31 20.69
CA PHE A 207 14.97 12.19 21.33
C PHE A 207 15.41 12.46 22.77
N GLY A 208 15.18 13.68 23.22
CA GLY A 208 15.22 14.03 24.63
C GLY A 208 13.93 13.61 25.32
N MET A 209 14.02 13.28 26.61
CA MET A 209 12.83 12.99 27.41
C MET A 209 13.02 13.52 28.82
N SER A 210 11.98 14.13 29.37
CA SER A 210 11.94 14.59 30.75
C SER A 210 10.78 13.95 31.49
N ILE A 211 11.01 13.59 32.75
CA ILE A 211 10.01 12.99 33.65
C ILE A 211 9.88 13.90 34.86
N LEU A 212 8.65 14.33 35.17
CA LEU A 212 8.37 15.25 36.30
C LEU A 212 9.18 16.56 36.25
N GLY A 213 9.54 17.02 35.04
CA GLY A 213 10.36 18.21 34.83
C GLY A 213 11.87 18.00 34.98
N GLY A 214 12.34 16.80 35.30
CA GLY A 214 13.75 16.42 35.32
C GLY A 214 14.18 15.66 34.05
N ASP A 215 15.41 15.88 33.58
CA ASP A 215 15.97 15.21 32.39
C ASP A 215 16.27 13.72 32.63
N ILE A 216 15.65 12.84 31.84
CA ILE A 216 15.83 11.39 32.00
C ILE A 216 17.27 10.92 31.79
N MET A 217 18.09 11.71 31.08
CA MET A 217 19.51 11.40 30.88
C MET A 217 20.28 11.29 32.21
N ALA A 218 19.75 11.87 33.29
CA ALA A 218 20.32 11.75 34.63
C ALA A 218 19.99 10.42 35.34
N ILE A 219 19.06 9.61 34.81
CA ILE A 219 18.73 8.28 35.37
C ILE A 219 19.54 7.22 34.61
N PRO A 220 20.60 6.63 35.22
CA PRO A 220 21.45 5.67 34.54
C PRO A 220 20.67 4.45 34.03
N GLY A 221 20.86 4.11 32.76
CA GLY A 221 20.26 2.92 32.13
C GLY A 221 18.82 3.08 31.64
N LEU A 222 18.03 4.00 32.21
CA LEU A 222 16.63 4.18 31.82
C LEU A 222 16.50 4.76 30.40
N TYR A 223 17.29 5.79 30.08
CA TYR A 223 17.35 6.36 28.72
C TYR A 223 17.71 5.29 27.67
N GLN A 224 18.77 4.51 27.92
CA GLN A 224 19.20 3.44 27.01
C GLN A 224 18.13 2.36 26.84
N PHE A 225 17.42 2.00 27.91
CA PHE A 225 16.33 1.03 27.85
C PHE A 225 15.17 1.51 26.97
N VAL A 226 14.72 2.75 27.17
CA VAL A 226 13.63 3.35 26.38
C VAL A 226 14.04 3.46 24.91
N GLN A 227 15.22 4.01 24.65
CA GLN A 227 15.74 4.16 23.28
C GLN A 227 15.88 2.80 22.58
N LYS A 228 16.41 1.78 23.27
CA LYS A 228 16.52 0.40 22.72
C LYS A 228 15.16 -0.23 22.46
N THR A 229 14.15 0.08 23.26
CA THR A 229 12.79 -0.44 23.09
C THR A 229 12.11 0.20 21.87
N ILE A 230 12.18 1.52 21.74
CA ILE A 230 11.64 2.26 20.59
C ILE A 230 12.34 1.84 19.30
N LYS A 231 13.67 1.81 19.30
CA LYS A 231 14.47 1.34 18.15
C LYS A 231 14.14 -0.10 17.74
N ARG A 232 13.66 -0.95 18.65
CA ARG A 232 13.27 -2.34 18.36
C ARG A 232 11.87 -2.41 17.76
N GLN A 233 10.91 -1.69 18.34
CA GLN A 233 9.52 -1.66 17.85
C GLN A 233 9.41 -1.02 16.46
N LEU A 234 10.17 0.06 16.21
CA LEU A 234 10.21 0.69 14.88
C LEU A 234 10.84 -0.22 13.81
N ALA A 235 11.85 -1.00 14.18
CA ALA A 235 12.49 -1.93 13.27
C ALA A 235 11.59 -3.12 12.89
N SER A 236 10.71 -3.57 13.78
CA SER A 236 9.88 -4.76 13.55
C SER A 236 8.62 -4.52 12.74
N LEU A 237 8.23 -3.27 12.46
CA LEU A 237 6.91 -2.97 11.86
C LEU A 237 6.97 -2.65 10.37
N TYR A 238 8.08 -2.08 9.88
CA TYR A 238 8.12 -1.53 8.52
C TYR A 238 9.45 -1.74 7.79
N ILE A 239 10.35 -2.58 8.31
CA ILE A 239 11.54 -2.95 7.54
C ILE A 239 11.13 -3.86 6.39
N TRP A 240 11.64 -3.57 5.20
CA TRP A 240 11.42 -4.40 4.02
C TRP A 240 11.74 -5.88 4.31
N PRO A 241 10.88 -6.85 3.92
CA PRO A 241 9.78 -6.75 2.96
C PRO A 241 8.43 -6.29 3.52
N GLN A 242 8.32 -6.02 4.82
CA GLN A 242 7.07 -5.49 5.39
C GLN A 242 6.86 -4.04 4.94
N ALA A 243 5.66 -3.75 4.45
CA ALA A 243 5.29 -2.44 3.93
C ALA A 243 3.89 -2.03 4.40
N LEU A 244 3.72 -0.74 4.66
CA LEU A 244 2.42 -0.11 4.83
C LEU A 244 1.80 0.12 3.46
N GLU A 245 0.74 -0.61 3.13
CA GLU A 245 0.01 -0.45 1.87
C GLU A 245 -1.20 0.46 2.03
N ILE A 246 -1.21 1.56 1.27
CA ILE A 246 -2.28 2.55 1.25
C ILE A 246 -2.96 2.47 -0.12
N PRO A 247 -4.15 1.85 -0.22
CA PRO A 247 -4.88 1.78 -1.48
C PRO A 247 -5.42 3.17 -1.85
N ILE A 248 -5.13 3.60 -3.07
CA ILE A 248 -5.55 4.91 -3.61
C ILE A 248 -6.75 4.75 -4.54
N LEU A 249 -6.71 3.74 -5.40
CA LEU A 249 -7.81 3.39 -6.27
C LEU A 249 -8.56 2.19 -5.70
N ASP A 250 -9.89 2.25 -5.74
CA ASP A 250 -10.73 1.13 -5.33
C ASP A 250 -10.47 -0.08 -6.24
N SER A 251 -10.48 -1.28 -5.66
CA SER A 251 -10.19 -2.54 -6.36
C SER A 251 -11.11 -2.74 -7.58
N ALA A 252 -12.30 -2.16 -7.57
CA ALA A 252 -13.22 -2.15 -8.71
C ALA A 252 -12.71 -1.34 -9.93
N THR A 253 -11.92 -0.28 -9.71
CA THR A 253 -11.37 0.59 -10.76
C THR A 253 -10.02 0.12 -11.31
N VAL A 254 -9.23 -0.56 -10.48
CA VAL A 254 -7.89 -1.09 -10.79
C VAL A 254 -7.96 -2.41 -11.56
N ALA A 255 -9.07 -3.14 -11.46
CA ALA A 255 -9.16 -4.46 -12.03
C ALA A 255 -9.16 -4.43 -13.57
N VAL A 256 -7.98 -4.61 -14.17
CA VAL A 256 -7.84 -5.54 -15.28
C VAL A 256 -8.23 -6.91 -14.73
N LYS A 257 -9.54 -7.14 -14.56
CA LYS A 257 -10.08 -8.42 -14.06
C LYS A 257 -9.44 -9.52 -14.90
N LYS A 258 -8.73 -10.44 -14.24
CA LYS A 258 -8.10 -11.58 -14.92
C LYS A 258 -9.16 -12.28 -15.78
N PRO A 259 -8.84 -12.69 -17.01
CA PRO A 259 -9.73 -13.54 -17.78
C PRO A 259 -10.15 -14.75 -16.93
N VAL A 260 -11.45 -14.96 -16.74
CA VAL A 260 -12.03 -16.08 -15.97
C VAL A 260 -12.65 -17.14 -16.88
N GLY A 261 -12.77 -16.88 -18.18
CA GLY A 261 -13.26 -17.85 -19.14
C GLY A 261 -13.41 -17.30 -20.56
N ILE A 262 -13.96 -18.13 -21.45
CA ILE A 262 -14.28 -17.79 -22.84
C ILE A 262 -15.78 -17.98 -23.06
N LEU A 263 -16.42 -16.95 -23.62
CA LEU A 263 -17.76 -17.05 -24.17
C LEU A 263 -17.66 -17.43 -25.66
N HIS A 264 -18.18 -18.61 -25.98
CA HIS A 264 -18.38 -19.06 -27.35
C HIS A 264 -19.74 -18.58 -27.83
N VAL A 265 -19.75 -17.81 -28.91
CA VAL A 265 -20.96 -17.26 -29.52
C VAL A 265 -21.05 -17.77 -30.95
N LYS A 266 -22.09 -18.52 -31.27
CA LYS A 266 -22.41 -18.88 -32.65
C LYS A 266 -23.63 -18.08 -33.11
N VAL A 267 -23.43 -17.20 -34.07
CA VAL A 267 -24.53 -16.49 -34.72
C VAL A 267 -25.10 -17.39 -35.81
N VAL A 268 -26.29 -17.93 -35.57
CA VAL A 268 -26.90 -18.93 -36.46
C VAL A 268 -27.57 -18.22 -37.63
N ARG A 269 -28.64 -17.47 -37.35
CA ARG A 269 -29.47 -16.82 -38.36
C ARG A 269 -30.30 -15.67 -37.79
N ALA A 270 -30.84 -14.84 -38.67
CA ALA A 270 -31.93 -13.92 -38.35
C ALA A 270 -33.14 -14.20 -39.25
N GLN A 271 -34.32 -13.77 -38.82
CA GLN A 271 -35.57 -14.00 -39.53
C GLN A 271 -36.45 -12.76 -39.50
N LYS A 272 -37.15 -12.52 -40.61
CA LYS A 272 -38.13 -11.42 -40.76
C LYS A 272 -37.55 -10.06 -40.37
N LEU A 273 -36.31 -9.78 -40.79
CA LEU A 273 -35.68 -8.48 -40.54
C LEU A 273 -36.49 -7.35 -41.17
N LEU A 274 -36.50 -6.19 -40.51
CA LEU A 274 -37.18 -4.99 -41.00
C LEU A 274 -36.54 -4.52 -42.32
N LYS A 275 -37.35 -4.29 -43.35
CA LYS A 275 -36.89 -3.59 -44.57
C LYS A 275 -36.73 -2.11 -44.27
N LYS A 276 -35.56 -1.55 -44.55
CA LYS A 276 -35.34 -0.09 -44.49
C LYS A 276 -35.40 0.61 -45.85
N ASP A 277 -35.06 -0.10 -46.92
CA ASP A 277 -35.09 0.48 -48.26
C ASP A 277 -36.48 0.42 -48.92
N ILE A 278 -36.89 1.55 -49.52
CA ILE A 278 -38.17 1.75 -50.20
C ILE A 278 -38.32 0.85 -51.45
N LEU A 279 -37.19 0.46 -52.07
CA LEU A 279 -37.13 -0.36 -53.28
C LEU A 279 -36.27 -1.64 -53.13
N GLY A 280 -35.84 -1.97 -51.91
CA GLY A 280 -34.74 -2.93 -51.68
C GLY A 280 -34.95 -3.94 -50.56
N THR A 281 -34.03 -4.89 -50.50
CA THR A 281 -33.86 -5.88 -49.42
C THR A 281 -32.57 -5.52 -48.68
N SER A 282 -32.54 -5.68 -47.37
CA SER A 282 -31.36 -5.36 -46.55
C SER A 282 -30.19 -6.31 -46.80
N ASP A 283 -28.98 -5.81 -46.58
CA ASP A 283 -27.68 -6.49 -46.56
C ASP A 283 -27.20 -6.71 -45.10
N PRO A 284 -27.84 -7.57 -44.28
CA PRO A 284 -27.58 -7.62 -42.86
C PRO A 284 -26.23 -8.24 -42.45
N TYR A 285 -25.68 -7.73 -41.36
CA TYR A 285 -24.61 -8.36 -40.56
C TYR A 285 -24.82 -8.09 -39.06
N VAL A 286 -24.18 -8.92 -38.22
CA VAL A 286 -24.27 -8.82 -36.76
C VAL A 286 -22.95 -8.35 -36.19
N LYS A 287 -22.98 -7.30 -35.36
CA LYS A 287 -21.87 -6.80 -34.56
C LYS A 287 -22.02 -7.32 -33.12
N LEU A 288 -20.96 -7.90 -32.58
CA LEU A 288 -20.90 -8.50 -31.25
C LEU A 288 -19.84 -7.80 -30.40
N ASN A 289 -20.19 -7.48 -29.16
CA ASN A 289 -19.27 -7.00 -28.13
C ASN A 289 -19.72 -7.50 -26.75
N LEU A 290 -18.78 -7.48 -25.80
CA LEU A 290 -19.05 -7.80 -24.39
C LEU A 290 -18.93 -6.51 -23.57
N SER A 291 -19.89 -6.26 -22.67
CA SER A 291 -19.86 -5.05 -21.84
C SER A 291 -18.60 -5.01 -20.96
N GLY A 292 -18.09 -3.79 -20.73
CA GLY A 292 -16.86 -3.57 -19.96
C GLY A 292 -15.55 -3.87 -20.72
N GLU A 293 -15.61 -4.36 -21.97
CA GLU A 293 -14.42 -4.56 -22.80
C GLU A 293 -14.23 -3.40 -23.78
N ARG A 294 -13.00 -2.85 -23.83
CA ARG A 294 -12.57 -1.87 -24.86
C ARG A 294 -12.02 -2.53 -26.13
N LEU A 295 -12.22 -3.84 -26.31
CA LEU A 295 -11.75 -4.57 -27.49
C LEU A 295 -12.60 -4.24 -28.72
N PRO A 296 -12.01 -4.28 -29.94
CA PRO A 296 -12.76 -4.09 -31.16
C PRO A 296 -13.87 -5.14 -31.27
N SER A 297 -15.08 -4.68 -31.58
CA SER A 297 -16.25 -5.53 -31.80
C SER A 297 -16.00 -6.54 -32.93
N LYS A 298 -16.47 -7.77 -32.75
CA LYS A 298 -16.47 -8.78 -33.81
C LYS A 298 -17.70 -8.60 -34.69
N LYS A 299 -17.61 -8.96 -35.98
CA LYS A 299 -18.73 -8.86 -36.91
C LYS A 299 -18.84 -10.11 -37.77
N THR A 300 -20.06 -10.46 -38.15
CA THR A 300 -20.31 -11.53 -39.14
C THR A 300 -20.01 -11.07 -40.55
N THR A 301 -20.01 -12.01 -41.50
CA THR A 301 -20.08 -11.68 -42.92
C THR A 301 -21.41 -10.96 -43.25
N ILE A 302 -21.37 -10.12 -44.27
CA ILE A 302 -22.53 -9.40 -44.78
C ILE A 302 -23.28 -10.33 -45.75
N LYS A 303 -24.57 -10.54 -45.53
CA LYS A 303 -25.42 -11.32 -46.43
C LYS A 303 -26.24 -10.37 -47.28
N LYS A 304 -25.96 -10.32 -48.57
CA LYS A 304 -26.61 -9.36 -49.47
C LYS A 304 -28.07 -9.73 -49.72
N ARG A 305 -28.96 -8.75 -49.73
CA ARG A 305 -30.36 -8.82 -50.17
C ARG A 305 -31.16 -9.93 -49.50
N ASN A 306 -30.97 -10.13 -48.19
CA ASN A 306 -31.53 -11.26 -47.47
C ASN A 306 -32.09 -10.85 -46.11
N LEU A 307 -33.41 -10.96 -45.93
CA LEU A 307 -34.11 -10.66 -44.67
C LEU A 307 -34.20 -11.87 -43.71
N ASN A 308 -33.75 -13.04 -44.18
CA ASN A 308 -33.63 -14.26 -43.40
C ASN A 308 -32.21 -14.83 -43.53
N PRO A 309 -31.17 -14.05 -43.19
CA PRO A 309 -29.79 -14.46 -43.38
C PRO A 309 -29.41 -15.63 -42.45
N GLU A 310 -28.62 -16.55 -42.98
CA GLU A 310 -27.96 -17.60 -42.20
C GLU A 310 -26.44 -17.39 -42.27
N TRP A 311 -25.82 -17.22 -41.10
CA TRP A 311 -24.38 -16.98 -40.97
C TRP A 311 -23.64 -18.23 -40.53
N ASN A 312 -24.14 -18.90 -39.49
CA ASN A 312 -23.48 -20.06 -38.86
C ASN A 312 -22.02 -19.77 -38.44
N GLU A 313 -21.73 -18.53 -38.04
CA GLU A 313 -20.38 -18.07 -37.70
C GLU A 313 -20.10 -18.14 -36.20
N LYS A 314 -18.90 -18.58 -35.82
CA LYS A 314 -18.48 -18.76 -34.42
C LYS A 314 -17.48 -17.71 -34.00
N PHE A 315 -17.68 -17.13 -32.82
CA PHE A 315 -16.82 -16.13 -32.20
C PHE A 315 -16.44 -16.57 -30.79
N LYS A 316 -15.25 -16.15 -30.35
CA LYS A 316 -14.77 -16.31 -28.98
C LYS A 316 -14.59 -14.92 -28.37
N LEU A 317 -15.17 -14.68 -27.20
CA LEU A 317 -15.02 -13.45 -26.43
C LEU A 317 -14.44 -13.78 -25.06
N ILE A 318 -13.54 -12.94 -24.56
CA ILE A 318 -12.88 -13.15 -23.27
C ILE A 318 -13.82 -12.65 -22.17
N VAL A 319 -14.11 -13.51 -21.19
CA VAL A 319 -14.95 -13.17 -20.04
C VAL A 319 -14.05 -12.89 -18.84
N LYS A 320 -14.34 -11.80 -18.15
CA LYS A 320 -13.63 -11.32 -16.96
C LYS A 320 -14.51 -11.33 -15.71
N ASP A 321 -15.81 -11.17 -15.89
CA ASP A 321 -16.80 -11.20 -14.83
C ASP A 321 -18.16 -11.69 -15.38
N PRO A 322 -18.48 -12.99 -15.29
CA PRO A 322 -19.73 -13.53 -15.79
C PRO A 322 -20.96 -13.01 -15.03
N GLY A 323 -20.80 -12.50 -13.80
CA GLY A 323 -21.91 -12.00 -12.98
C GLY A 323 -22.45 -10.65 -13.44
N SER A 324 -21.57 -9.77 -13.94
CA SER A 324 -21.93 -8.42 -14.39
C SER A 324 -21.90 -8.22 -15.91
N GLN A 325 -21.13 -9.03 -16.65
CA GLN A 325 -20.97 -8.84 -18.09
C GLN A 325 -22.21 -9.26 -18.90
N VAL A 326 -22.42 -8.55 -20.01
CA VAL A 326 -23.56 -8.70 -20.91
C VAL A 326 -23.06 -8.75 -22.34
N LEU A 327 -23.48 -9.78 -23.09
CA LEU A 327 -23.25 -9.87 -24.54
C LEU A 327 -24.22 -8.91 -25.23
N GLN A 328 -23.71 -7.99 -26.05
CA GLN A 328 -24.55 -7.13 -26.88
C GLN A 328 -24.46 -7.60 -28.34
N LEU A 329 -25.63 -7.75 -28.94
CA LEU A 329 -25.84 -8.15 -30.32
C LEU A 329 -26.53 -6.99 -31.04
N GLN A 330 -25.90 -6.47 -32.09
CA GLN A 330 -26.47 -5.39 -32.89
C GLN A 330 -26.51 -5.83 -34.35
N VAL A 331 -27.70 -5.80 -34.94
CA VAL A 331 -27.91 -6.14 -36.35
C VAL A 331 -27.94 -4.84 -37.14
N PHE A 332 -27.10 -4.75 -38.16
CA PHE A 332 -26.98 -3.59 -39.05
C PHE A 332 -27.25 -4.01 -40.50
N ASP A 333 -27.82 -3.09 -41.25
CA ASP A 333 -27.90 -3.10 -42.70
C ASP A 333 -26.63 -2.46 -43.26
N TRP A 334 -25.94 -3.14 -44.17
CA TRP A 334 -24.71 -2.62 -44.76
C TRP A 334 -25.02 -1.75 -45.97
N ASP A 335 -24.62 -0.48 -45.92
CA ASP A 335 -24.80 0.48 -47.00
C ASP A 335 -23.46 0.81 -47.68
N LYS A 336 -23.46 0.85 -49.02
CA LYS A 336 -22.27 1.19 -49.82
C LYS A 336 -21.79 2.62 -49.60
N VAL A 337 -22.69 3.54 -49.24
CA VAL A 337 -22.44 4.97 -49.09
C VAL A 337 -23.24 5.47 -47.88
N GLY A 338 -22.55 6.03 -46.89
CA GLY A 338 -23.18 6.56 -45.67
C GLY A 338 -23.03 5.68 -44.43
N ASN A 339 -23.81 5.99 -43.39
CA ASN A 339 -23.81 5.25 -42.13
C ASN A 339 -24.72 4.02 -42.24
N HIS A 340 -24.23 2.88 -41.76
CA HIS A 340 -24.97 1.62 -41.75
C HIS A 340 -26.16 1.69 -40.80
N ASP A 341 -27.30 1.19 -41.27
CA ASP A 341 -28.55 1.34 -40.58
C ASP A 341 -28.82 0.24 -39.55
N ARG A 342 -29.08 0.62 -38.29
CA ARG A 342 -29.37 -0.37 -37.24
C ARG A 342 -30.78 -0.97 -37.41
N LEU A 343 -30.84 -2.26 -37.70
CA LEU A 343 -32.09 -3.02 -37.84
C LEU A 343 -32.68 -3.37 -36.47
N GLY A 344 -31.84 -3.68 -35.51
CA GLY A 344 -32.21 -3.85 -34.10
C GLY A 344 -31.08 -4.34 -33.22
N MET A 345 -31.34 -4.51 -31.93
CA MET A 345 -30.35 -4.98 -30.97
C MET A 345 -30.94 -5.86 -29.88
N GLN A 346 -30.08 -6.61 -29.20
CA GLN A 346 -30.41 -7.40 -28.03
C GLN A 346 -29.23 -7.54 -27.08
N PHE A 347 -29.53 -7.72 -25.79
CA PHE A 347 -28.58 -7.98 -24.72
C PHE A 347 -28.83 -9.34 -24.09
N VAL A 348 -27.76 -10.11 -23.87
CA VAL A 348 -27.84 -11.38 -23.14
C VAL A 348 -26.89 -11.32 -21.95
N PRO A 349 -27.42 -11.16 -20.71
CA PRO A 349 -26.60 -11.21 -19.51
C PRO A 349 -25.96 -12.59 -19.32
N LEU A 350 -24.65 -12.63 -19.07
CA LEU A 350 -23.90 -13.90 -18.96
C LEU A 350 -24.31 -14.70 -17.72
N LYS A 351 -24.84 -14.05 -16.69
CA LYS A 351 -25.34 -14.69 -15.46
C LYS A 351 -26.43 -15.75 -15.69
N PHE A 352 -27.07 -15.75 -16.85
CA PHE A 352 -28.10 -16.73 -17.21
C PHE A 352 -27.55 -17.95 -17.97
N LEU A 353 -26.23 -18.00 -18.19
CA LEU A 353 -25.55 -19.12 -18.83
C LEU A 353 -24.97 -20.04 -17.76
N THR A 354 -25.29 -21.33 -17.88
CA THR A 354 -24.67 -22.40 -17.14
C THR A 354 -23.32 -22.76 -17.77
N PRO A 355 -22.23 -22.88 -16.98
CA PRO A 355 -20.93 -23.27 -17.51
C PRO A 355 -20.97 -24.59 -18.29
N TYR A 356 -20.25 -24.63 -19.40
CA TYR A 356 -20.11 -25.78 -20.32
C TYR A 356 -21.40 -26.27 -21.00
N GLU A 357 -22.54 -25.61 -20.78
CA GLU A 357 -23.79 -25.91 -21.46
C GLU A 357 -23.97 -25.00 -22.67
N THR A 358 -24.33 -25.59 -23.82
CA THR A 358 -24.69 -24.82 -25.01
C THR A 358 -26.19 -24.54 -25.00
N LYS A 359 -26.55 -23.26 -24.97
CA LYS A 359 -27.95 -22.82 -24.95
C LYS A 359 -28.29 -22.01 -26.19
N GLU A 360 -29.38 -22.39 -26.87
CA GLU A 360 -29.94 -21.64 -28.00
C GLU A 360 -30.88 -20.54 -27.48
N PHE A 361 -30.69 -19.33 -27.99
CA PHE A 361 -31.55 -18.18 -27.71
C PHE A 361 -32.23 -17.69 -28.99
N LYS A 362 -33.56 -17.61 -28.95
CA LYS A 362 -34.39 -17.00 -29.99
C LYS A 362 -34.85 -15.64 -29.48
N LEU A 363 -34.23 -14.59 -29.97
CA LEU A 363 -34.36 -13.25 -29.41
C LEU A 363 -35.07 -12.32 -30.38
N ASP A 364 -36.09 -11.61 -29.90
CA ASP A 364 -36.71 -10.53 -30.66
C ASP A 364 -35.80 -9.30 -30.67
N LEU A 365 -35.68 -8.66 -31.84
CA LEU A 365 -34.85 -7.47 -32.03
C LEU A 365 -35.61 -6.21 -31.60
N LEU A 366 -34.96 -5.36 -30.81
CA LEU A 366 -35.55 -4.12 -30.26
C LEU A 366 -34.89 -2.86 -30.83
N LYS A 367 -35.58 -1.71 -30.80
CA LYS A 367 -35.03 -0.42 -31.23
C LYS A 367 -34.15 0.21 -30.13
N HIS A 368 -34.64 0.16 -28.90
CA HIS A 368 -34.03 0.66 -27.66
C HIS A 368 -34.34 -0.31 -26.51
N THR A 369 -33.60 -0.23 -25.41
CA THR A 369 -33.71 -1.16 -24.27
C THR A 369 -34.84 -0.81 -23.29
N ASP A 370 -35.36 0.43 -23.35
CA ASP A 370 -36.37 0.91 -22.40
C ASP A 370 -37.78 0.50 -22.84
N SER A 371 -38.34 -0.46 -22.11
CA SER A 371 -39.64 -1.09 -22.37
C SER A 371 -40.88 -0.19 -22.21
N TYR A 372 -40.69 1.13 -22.05
CA TYR A 372 -41.76 2.11 -21.82
C TYR A 372 -41.99 3.10 -22.97
N ASP A 373 -41.26 2.98 -24.09
CA ASP A 373 -41.48 3.84 -25.25
C ASP A 373 -42.64 3.30 -26.14
N PRO A 374 -43.75 4.06 -26.32
CA PRO A 374 -44.86 3.66 -27.19
C PRO A 374 -44.49 3.40 -28.66
N GLN A 375 -43.29 3.82 -29.10
CA GLN A 375 -42.78 3.63 -30.46
C GLN A 375 -42.20 2.23 -30.76
N ASP A 376 -42.02 1.34 -29.79
CA ASP A 376 -41.35 0.03 -30.01
C ASP A 376 -42.30 -1.08 -30.54
N LYS A 377 -43.50 -0.71 -30.99
CA LYS A 377 -44.53 -1.65 -31.51
C LYS A 377 -44.24 -2.24 -32.90
N LYS A 378 -43.14 -1.87 -33.56
CA LYS A 378 -42.78 -2.43 -34.88
C LYS A 378 -41.90 -3.67 -34.70
N GLN A 379 -42.39 -4.83 -35.13
CA GLN A 379 -41.62 -6.07 -35.15
C GLN A 379 -40.39 -5.94 -36.07
N ARG A 380 -39.18 -6.05 -35.52
CA ARG A 380 -37.90 -5.84 -36.24
C ARG A 380 -37.19 -7.14 -36.67
N GLY A 381 -37.86 -8.27 -36.48
CA GLY A 381 -37.33 -9.60 -36.74
C GLY A 381 -36.75 -10.26 -35.49
N LYS A 382 -36.24 -11.47 -35.68
CA LYS A 382 -35.65 -12.31 -34.62
C LYS A 382 -34.23 -12.69 -34.99
N ILE A 383 -33.37 -12.82 -33.99
CA ILE A 383 -32.02 -13.38 -34.11
C ILE A 383 -31.92 -14.67 -33.30
N VAL A 384 -31.27 -15.68 -33.89
CA VAL A 384 -30.99 -16.96 -33.25
C VAL A 384 -29.49 -17.10 -33.02
N VAL A 385 -29.10 -17.30 -31.76
CA VAL A 385 -27.70 -17.48 -31.36
C VAL A 385 -27.56 -18.69 -30.43
N GLU A 386 -26.45 -19.42 -30.55
CA GLU A 386 -26.06 -20.44 -29.58
C GLU A 386 -24.90 -19.89 -28.73
N LEU A 387 -25.04 -19.96 -27.41
CA LEU A 387 -24.06 -19.46 -26.45
C LEU A 387 -23.57 -20.58 -25.55
N MET A 388 -22.26 -20.61 -25.29
CA MET A 388 -21.65 -21.51 -24.31
C MET A 388 -20.55 -20.76 -23.56
N TYR A 389 -20.63 -20.75 -22.23
CA TYR A 389 -19.59 -20.17 -21.37
C TYR A 389 -18.65 -21.27 -20.87
N ALA A 390 -17.36 -21.15 -21.15
CA ALA A 390 -16.32 -22.08 -20.69
C ALA A 390 -15.39 -21.35 -19.70
N PRO A 391 -15.54 -21.55 -18.38
CA PRO A 391 -14.62 -20.97 -17.40
C PRO A 391 -13.22 -21.58 -17.53
N PHE A 392 -12.18 -20.78 -17.24
CA PHE A 392 -10.85 -21.31 -17.07
C PHE A 392 -10.77 -22.08 -15.75
N ARG A 393 -10.00 -23.18 -15.72
CA ARG A 393 -9.73 -23.88 -14.47
C ARG A 393 -9.07 -22.89 -13.52
N ALA A 394 -9.64 -22.71 -12.34
CA ALA A 394 -8.96 -22.00 -11.27
C ALA A 394 -7.73 -22.86 -10.92
N ASP A 395 -6.52 -22.32 -11.10
CA ASP A 395 -5.36 -22.88 -10.43
C ASP A 395 -5.67 -22.82 -8.94
N SER A 396 -5.92 -24.00 -8.36
CA SER A 396 -6.05 -24.20 -6.92
C SER A 396 -4.68 -23.99 -6.28
N GLY A 397 -4.23 -22.73 -6.22
CA GLY A 397 -3.15 -22.26 -5.36
C GLY A 397 -3.68 -21.99 -3.95
N LYS A 398 -4.35 -22.98 -3.35
CA LYS A 398 -4.44 -23.08 -1.90
C LYS A 398 -3.36 -24.08 -1.49
N LEU A 399 -2.22 -23.55 -1.08
CA LEU A 399 -1.35 -24.22 -0.13
C LEU A 399 -2.10 -24.23 1.22
N GLU A 400 -3.10 -25.09 1.32
CA GLU A 400 -3.54 -25.64 2.61
C GLU A 400 -2.62 -26.84 2.88
N GLY A 401 -1.46 -26.54 3.47
CA GLY A 401 -0.61 -27.55 4.09
C GLY A 401 -1.26 -28.00 5.39
N THR A 402 -2.22 -28.91 5.29
CA THR A 402 -2.68 -29.70 6.44
C THR A 402 -1.52 -30.59 6.88
N GLN A 403 -1.11 -30.41 8.14
CA GLN A 403 -0.39 -31.42 8.90
C GLN A 403 -1.11 -32.76 8.73
N ASP A 404 -0.46 -33.73 8.13
CA ASP A 404 -0.60 -35.11 8.59
C ASP A 404 0.67 -35.90 8.25
N GLY A 405 1.15 -36.60 9.28
CA GLY A 405 2.45 -37.23 9.33
C GLY A 405 2.58 -38.37 8.33
N TYR A 406 3.68 -38.35 7.60
CA TYR A 406 4.23 -39.55 6.99
C TYR A 406 5.46 -39.99 7.77
N SER A 407 5.27 -41.08 8.51
CA SER A 407 6.28 -41.89 9.15
C SER A 407 7.47 -42.14 8.22
N ARG A 408 8.65 -41.75 8.69
CA ARG A 408 9.94 -42.10 8.11
C ARG A 408 10.11 -43.62 8.24
N LYS A 409 9.88 -44.35 7.15
CA LYS A 409 10.36 -45.73 7.02
C LYS A 409 11.88 -45.69 6.89
N GLU A 410 12.55 -46.24 7.89
CA GLU A 410 13.92 -46.71 7.78
C GLU A 410 13.99 -47.77 6.68
N SER A 411 14.88 -47.54 5.72
CA SER A 411 15.43 -48.61 4.89
C SER A 411 16.95 -48.49 5.00
N GLY A 412 17.51 -49.35 5.85
CA GLY A 412 18.94 -49.60 5.86
C GLY A 412 19.36 -50.26 4.55
N PHE A 413 20.49 -49.80 4.02
CA PHE A 413 21.36 -50.66 3.23
C PHE A 413 22.80 -50.23 3.50
N ASP A 414 23.52 -51.12 4.19
CA ASP A 414 24.97 -51.14 4.30
C ASP A 414 25.61 -51.16 2.91
N ARG A 415 26.73 -50.43 2.73
CA ARG A 415 28.06 -51.07 2.65
C ARG A 415 29.19 -50.07 2.38
N THR A 416 30.25 -50.30 3.16
CA THR A 416 31.69 -50.20 2.86
C THR A 416 32.28 -48.83 2.55
N SER A 417 32.88 -48.27 3.61
CA SER A 417 34.04 -47.40 3.55
C SER A 417 35.28 -48.22 3.19
N ASP A 418 35.84 -47.99 2.01
CA ASP A 418 37.25 -48.27 1.75
C ASP A 418 38.02 -46.95 1.72
N SER A 419 39.07 -46.94 2.52
CA SER A 419 40.11 -45.93 2.60
C SER A 419 41.00 -45.99 1.36
N GLU A 420 41.17 -44.87 0.64
CA GLU A 420 42.43 -44.59 -0.06
C GLU A 420 42.84 -43.12 0.08
N VAL A 421 44.09 -42.98 0.46
CA VAL A 421 44.89 -41.78 0.68
C VAL A 421 45.53 -41.38 -0.64
N PHE A 422 45.44 -40.10 -1.03
CA PHE A 422 46.44 -39.29 -1.78
C PHE A 422 45.86 -37.85 -1.79
N GLY A 423 46.52 -36.75 -1.42
CA GLY A 423 47.92 -36.38 -1.50
C GLY A 423 48.07 -35.20 -2.46
N GLY A 424 48.33 -33.98 -1.96
CA GLY A 424 48.68 -32.77 -2.74
C GLY A 424 47.78 -31.57 -2.39
N ALA A 425 48.13 -30.62 -1.52
CA ALA A 425 49.26 -29.68 -1.47
C ALA A 425 49.20 -28.54 -2.50
N GLY A 426 49.03 -27.31 -1.98
CA GLY A 426 49.50 -26.03 -2.54
C GLY A 426 48.58 -25.38 -3.58
N LEU A 427 48.47 -24.05 -3.67
CA LEU A 427 49.23 -22.95 -3.08
C LEU A 427 48.43 -21.65 -3.31
N LEU A 428 48.50 -20.79 -2.28
CA LEU A 428 48.35 -19.32 -2.23
C LEU A 428 46.98 -18.69 -2.58
#